data_AF-A0A3C2CUA3-F1
#
_entry.id   AF-A0A3C2CUA3-F1
#
_cell.length_a   1.000
_cell.length_b   1.000
_cell.length_c   1.000
_cell.angle_alpha   90.00
_cell.angle_beta   90.00
_cell.angle_gamma   90.00
#
_symmetry.space_group_name_H-M   'P 1'
#
loop_
_entity.id
_entity.type
_entity.pdbx_description
1 polymer ?
#
loop_
_entity_poly.entity_id
_entity_poly.type
_entity_poly.pdbx_seq_one_letter_code
_entity_poly.pdbx_strand_id
1 'polypeptide(L)'
;MTSHWTWPAEGVVTDIYGTRNGHHKGIDIAGEYKTPIYTVDKGVVTKSYYSGTYGHVVFVKHENNMETVYAHLHKRLVSEGQRVNLGDKIGEMGNTGDSSGVHLHFEIHNQQWTYGKENAINPLIALGEAEVGQTVTALERPAAVDSLETIAKLRMTDDYHIEHPQSGFAKAIPPAKGEQMIHTVKKGETLWSIAQKYKTSVEEITSVNETNHHNISAGDTLVIKTVPDTNYVVSAGDTLHSIAEKTNTTVQELKDLNHLISDVIQPQQILITR
;
A
#
# COMPACT_ATOMS: atom_id res chain seq x y z
N MET A 1 4.61 5.54 -11.45
CA MET A 1 3.74 6.00 -10.35
C MET A 1 2.98 4.77 -9.88
N THR A 2 3.14 4.32 -8.65
CA THR A 2 2.44 3.13 -8.15
C THR A 2 0.99 3.50 -7.80
N SER A 3 0.04 2.92 -8.53
CA SER A 3 -1.38 2.88 -8.16
C SER A 3 -1.52 2.35 -6.73
N HIS A 4 -2.42 2.94 -5.94
CA HIS A 4 -2.65 2.52 -4.56
C HIS A 4 -3.23 1.09 -4.56
N TRP A 5 -2.51 0.15 -3.96
CA TRP A 5 -2.96 -1.22 -3.82
C TRP A 5 -4.09 -1.31 -2.78
N THR A 6 -5.07 -2.17 -3.02
CA THR A 6 -6.20 -2.38 -2.09
C THR A 6 -6.08 -3.69 -1.36
N TRP A 7 -6.71 -3.82 -0.20
CA TRP A 7 -6.79 -5.09 0.50
C TRP A 7 -7.44 -6.17 -0.38
N PRO A 8 -6.88 -7.40 -0.42
CA PRO A 8 -7.34 -8.46 -1.32
C PRO A 8 -8.59 -9.18 -0.82
N ALA A 9 -8.96 -9.04 0.46
CA ALA A 9 -10.11 -9.68 1.06
C ALA A 9 -10.62 -8.86 2.25
N GLU A 10 -11.90 -9.04 2.57
CA GLU A 10 -12.42 -8.68 3.88
C GLU A 10 -12.09 -9.78 4.90
N GLY A 11 -11.72 -9.40 6.12
CA GLY A 11 -11.40 -10.37 7.17
C GLY A 11 -10.57 -9.77 8.30
N VAL A 12 -9.91 -10.65 9.05
CA VAL A 12 -9.02 -10.30 10.17
C VAL A 12 -7.62 -10.80 9.86
N VAL A 13 -6.61 -9.94 10.00
CA VAL A 13 -5.21 -10.36 9.88
C VAL A 13 -4.86 -11.29 11.03
N THR A 14 -4.47 -12.53 10.74
CA THR A 14 -4.15 -13.55 11.76
C THR A 14 -2.67 -13.88 11.84
N ASP A 15 -1.91 -13.61 10.78
CA ASP A 15 -0.46 -13.81 10.75
C ASP A 15 0.19 -12.81 9.79
N ILE A 16 1.43 -12.41 10.09
CA ILE A 16 2.13 -11.37 9.34
C ILE A 16 3.47 -11.85 8.81
N TYR A 17 4.05 -11.11 7.86
CA TYR A 17 5.30 -11.48 7.23
C TYR A 17 6.44 -11.61 8.24
N GLY A 18 7.28 -12.64 8.07
CA GLY A 18 8.46 -12.85 8.90
C GLY A 18 8.21 -13.60 10.21
N THR A 19 6.96 -13.94 10.52
CA THR A 19 6.63 -14.85 11.63
C THR A 19 7.05 -16.29 11.30
N ARG A 20 6.80 -17.23 12.22
CA ARG A 20 7.20 -18.65 12.11
C ARG A 20 8.72 -18.77 11.88
N ASN A 21 9.51 -18.04 12.67
CA ASN A 21 10.97 -17.94 12.52
C ASN A 21 11.42 -17.48 11.12
N GLY A 22 10.70 -16.52 10.53
CA GLY A 22 11.02 -15.98 9.20
C GLY A 22 10.51 -16.81 8.02
N HIS A 23 9.81 -17.93 8.26
CA HIS A 23 9.31 -18.80 7.21
C HIS A 23 7.99 -18.31 6.60
N HIS A 24 7.24 -17.48 7.31
CA HIS A 24 6.00 -16.91 6.77
C HIS A 24 6.31 -15.80 5.77
N LYS A 25 6.02 -16.03 4.49
CA LYS A 25 6.39 -15.14 3.36
C LYS A 25 5.24 -14.25 2.87
N GLY A 26 4.20 -14.12 3.67
CA GLY A 26 3.01 -13.34 3.34
C GLY A 26 2.30 -12.83 4.58
N ILE A 27 1.05 -12.45 4.41
CA ILE A 27 0.10 -12.21 5.49
C ILE A 27 -1.05 -13.23 5.37
N ASP A 28 -1.63 -13.59 6.50
CA ASP A 28 -2.83 -14.43 6.54
C ASP A 28 -4.01 -13.57 6.96
N ILE A 29 -5.08 -13.57 6.16
CA ILE A 29 -6.34 -12.87 6.43
C ILE A 29 -7.43 -13.92 6.60
N ALA A 30 -7.85 -14.16 7.83
CA ALA A 30 -8.94 -15.07 8.14
C ALA A 30 -10.30 -14.42 7.88
N GLY A 31 -11.23 -15.19 7.35
CA GLY A 31 -12.57 -14.72 7.05
C GLY A 31 -13.53 -15.89 6.87
N GLU A 32 -14.74 -15.60 6.39
CA GLU A 32 -15.71 -16.63 6.12
C GLU A 32 -15.34 -17.47 4.89
N TYR A 33 -15.79 -18.72 4.89
CA TYR A 33 -15.62 -19.60 3.75
C TYR A 33 -16.33 -19.00 2.53
N LYS A 34 -15.63 -18.98 1.38
CA LYS A 34 -16.06 -18.35 0.12
C LYS A 34 -16.11 -16.82 0.11
N THR A 35 -15.55 -16.13 1.10
CA THR A 35 -15.33 -14.67 1.02
C THR A 35 -14.66 -14.31 -0.32
N PRO A 36 -15.17 -13.31 -1.06
CA PRO A 36 -14.57 -12.89 -2.32
C PRO A 36 -13.11 -12.43 -2.15
N ILE A 37 -12.25 -12.86 -3.09
CA ILE A 37 -10.85 -12.43 -3.16
C ILE A 37 -10.67 -11.57 -4.40
N TYR A 38 -10.10 -10.38 -4.22
CA TYR A 38 -9.92 -9.36 -5.23
C TYR A 38 -8.44 -9.13 -5.54
N THR A 39 -8.12 -8.79 -6.79
CA THR A 39 -6.75 -8.38 -7.11
C THR A 39 -6.47 -6.97 -6.60
N VAL A 40 -5.28 -6.79 -6.03
CA VAL A 40 -4.88 -5.55 -5.34
C VAL A 40 -4.53 -4.41 -6.29
N ASP A 41 -4.31 -4.69 -7.57
CA ASP A 41 -4.05 -3.71 -8.64
C ASP A 41 -4.26 -4.37 -10.00
N LYS A 42 -4.31 -3.58 -11.07
CA LYS A 42 -4.38 -4.10 -12.45
C LYS A 42 -3.13 -4.92 -12.79
N GLY A 43 -3.30 -5.93 -13.64
CA GLY A 43 -2.22 -6.83 -14.01
C GLY A 43 -2.62 -7.93 -14.98
N VAL A 44 -1.74 -8.93 -15.09
CA VAL A 44 -1.94 -10.14 -15.89
C VAL A 44 -1.73 -11.35 -15.00
N VAL A 45 -2.66 -12.30 -15.05
CA VAL A 45 -2.56 -13.57 -14.33
C VAL A 45 -1.41 -14.39 -14.94
N THR A 46 -0.35 -14.62 -14.18
CA THR A 46 0.83 -15.37 -14.65
C THR A 46 0.73 -16.86 -14.36
N LYS A 47 -0.05 -17.26 -13.35
CA LYS A 47 -0.33 -18.66 -12.99
C LYS A 47 -1.70 -18.77 -12.33
N SER A 48 -2.45 -19.84 -12.64
CA SER A 48 -3.71 -20.19 -11.96
C SER A 48 -3.89 -21.71 -11.95
N TYR A 49 -3.49 -22.37 -10.86
CA TYR A 49 -3.43 -23.84 -10.80
C TYR A 49 -3.58 -24.35 -9.37
N TYR A 50 -3.69 -25.68 -9.21
CA TYR A 50 -3.74 -26.33 -7.90
C TYR A 50 -2.33 -26.78 -7.50
N SER A 51 -1.86 -26.31 -6.35
CA SER A 51 -0.61 -26.72 -5.71
C SER A 51 -0.91 -27.57 -4.48
N GLY A 52 -0.07 -28.56 -4.20
CA GLY A 52 -0.17 -29.33 -2.95
C GLY A 52 0.01 -28.47 -1.70
N THR A 53 0.85 -27.43 -1.76
CA THR A 53 1.15 -26.55 -0.63
C THR A 53 0.24 -25.32 -0.60
N TYR A 54 0.14 -24.57 -1.70
CA TYR A 54 -0.70 -23.37 -1.76
C TYR A 54 -2.20 -23.66 -1.98
N GLY A 55 -2.58 -24.90 -2.31
CA GLY A 55 -3.95 -25.23 -2.69
C GLY A 55 -4.33 -24.60 -4.03
N HIS A 56 -5.59 -24.18 -4.16
CA HIS A 56 -5.97 -23.32 -5.28
C HIS A 56 -5.29 -21.96 -5.14
N VAL A 57 -4.46 -21.61 -6.14
CA VAL A 57 -3.65 -20.39 -6.10
C VAL A 57 -3.72 -19.60 -7.40
N VAL A 58 -3.69 -18.28 -7.29
CA VAL A 58 -3.61 -17.32 -8.40
C VAL A 58 -2.39 -16.42 -8.21
N PHE A 59 -1.69 -16.11 -9.29
CA PHE A 59 -0.56 -15.20 -9.34
C PHE A 59 -0.87 -14.06 -10.31
N VAL A 60 -0.62 -12.81 -9.92
CA VAL A 60 -0.86 -11.63 -10.76
C VAL A 60 0.39 -10.78 -10.84
N LYS A 61 0.92 -10.60 -12.06
CA LYS A 61 2.00 -9.65 -12.34
C LYS A 61 1.41 -8.29 -12.65
N HIS A 62 1.88 -7.27 -11.93
CA HIS A 62 1.43 -5.90 -12.03
C HIS A 62 2.35 -5.05 -12.89
N GLU A 63 1.87 -3.87 -13.31
CA GLU A 63 2.63 -2.96 -14.19
C GLU A 63 3.87 -2.35 -13.50
N ASN A 64 3.90 -2.35 -12.16
CA ASN A 64 5.06 -1.92 -11.37
C ASN A 64 6.13 -3.02 -11.21
N ASN A 65 6.05 -4.10 -12.00
CA ASN A 65 6.91 -5.30 -11.98
C ASN A 65 6.80 -6.19 -10.73
N MET A 66 5.91 -5.86 -9.80
CA MET A 66 5.65 -6.71 -8.64
C MET A 66 4.70 -7.85 -9.01
N GLU A 67 4.79 -8.96 -8.28
CA GLU A 67 3.88 -10.10 -8.42
C GLU A 67 3.19 -10.39 -7.10
N THR A 68 1.89 -10.65 -7.15
CA THR A 68 1.08 -11.02 -5.97
C THR A 68 0.61 -12.46 -6.05
N VAL A 69 0.52 -13.11 -4.89
CA VAL A 69 0.09 -14.51 -4.76
C VAL A 69 -1.12 -14.58 -3.85
N TYR A 70 -2.17 -15.27 -4.29
CA TYR A 70 -3.43 -15.45 -3.57
C TYR A 70 -3.67 -16.95 -3.40
N ALA A 71 -3.42 -17.48 -2.21
CA ALA A 71 -3.39 -18.92 -1.94
C ALA A 71 -4.51 -19.37 -0.99
N HIS A 72 -4.60 -20.69 -0.80
CA HIS A 72 -5.60 -21.42 -0.02
C HIS A 72 -7.04 -21.21 -0.47
N LEU A 73 -7.25 -20.78 -1.72
CA LEU A 73 -8.57 -20.49 -2.25
C LEU A 73 -9.46 -21.74 -2.24
N HIS A 74 -10.77 -21.55 -2.12
CA HIS A 74 -11.74 -22.59 -2.43
C HIS A 74 -11.87 -22.77 -3.94
N LYS A 75 -11.90 -21.64 -4.67
CA LYS A 75 -12.14 -21.60 -6.10
C LYS A 75 -11.36 -20.46 -6.74
N ARG A 76 -10.78 -20.74 -7.91
CA ARG A 76 -10.17 -19.75 -8.80
C ARG A 76 -11.21 -19.33 -9.83
N LEU A 77 -11.32 -18.03 -10.10
CA LEU A 77 -12.27 -17.48 -11.07
C LEU A 77 -11.58 -16.91 -12.32
N VAL A 78 -10.25 -16.98 -12.36
CA VAL A 78 -9.42 -16.48 -13.45
C VAL A 78 -8.43 -17.54 -13.93
N SER A 79 -8.02 -17.42 -15.20
CA SER A 79 -7.07 -18.35 -15.85
C SER A 79 -5.76 -17.65 -16.22
N GLU A 80 -4.70 -18.43 -16.42
CA GLU A 80 -3.40 -17.90 -16.89
C GLU A 80 -3.54 -17.10 -18.20
N GLY A 81 -2.84 -15.97 -18.29
CA GLY A 81 -2.90 -15.03 -19.40
C GLY A 81 -4.05 -14.00 -19.33
N GLN A 82 -5.01 -14.17 -18.40
CA GLN A 82 -6.12 -13.24 -18.24
C GLN A 82 -5.64 -11.88 -17.72
N ARG A 83 -6.12 -10.78 -18.31
CA ARG A 83 -5.94 -9.43 -17.78
C ARG A 83 -6.97 -9.18 -16.67
N VAL A 84 -6.54 -8.54 -15.60
CA VAL A 84 -7.37 -8.15 -14.46
C VAL A 84 -7.16 -6.67 -14.14
N ASN A 85 -8.21 -6.02 -13.66
CA ASN A 85 -8.19 -4.64 -13.17
C ASN A 85 -8.24 -4.63 -11.65
N LEU A 86 -7.81 -3.51 -11.05
CA LEU A 86 -7.93 -3.26 -9.61
C LEU A 86 -9.35 -3.58 -9.13
N GLY A 87 -9.46 -4.44 -8.10
CA GLY A 87 -10.74 -4.80 -7.49
C GLY A 87 -11.55 -5.86 -8.27
N ASP A 88 -11.02 -6.44 -9.34
CA ASP A 88 -11.67 -7.58 -9.99
C ASP A 88 -11.64 -8.81 -9.07
N LYS A 89 -12.77 -9.52 -8.95
CA LYS A 89 -12.86 -10.76 -8.18
C LYS A 89 -12.13 -11.89 -8.90
N ILE A 90 -11.07 -12.42 -8.28
CA ILE A 90 -10.20 -13.46 -8.86
C ILE A 90 -10.39 -14.85 -8.25
N GLY A 91 -11.06 -14.92 -7.09
CA GLY A 91 -11.26 -16.18 -6.38
C GLY A 91 -12.21 -16.07 -5.20
N GLU A 92 -12.28 -17.16 -4.45
CA GLU A 92 -13.08 -17.28 -3.23
C GLU A 92 -12.22 -17.92 -2.15
N MET A 93 -12.22 -17.34 -0.94
CA MET A 93 -11.44 -17.80 0.21
C MET A 93 -11.78 -19.25 0.55
N GLY A 94 -10.78 -20.01 0.99
CA GLY A 94 -10.94 -21.42 1.32
C GLY A 94 -9.94 -21.91 2.35
N ASN A 95 -9.74 -23.22 2.34
CA ASN A 95 -8.81 -23.95 3.22
C ASN A 95 -8.22 -25.13 2.44
N THR A 96 -7.66 -24.86 1.25
CA THR A 96 -7.08 -25.91 0.39
C THR A 96 -5.55 -25.87 0.42
N GLY A 97 -4.92 -26.99 0.07
CA GLY A 97 -3.47 -27.15 0.20
C GLY A 97 -3.06 -27.41 1.65
N ASP A 98 -1.87 -26.94 2.01
CA ASP A 98 -1.34 -27.02 3.37
C ASP A 98 -1.82 -25.83 4.20
N SER A 99 -3.02 -25.97 4.78
CA SER A 99 -3.71 -24.91 5.50
C SER A 99 -4.48 -25.50 6.68
N SER A 100 -4.47 -24.81 7.82
CA SER A 100 -5.07 -25.27 9.08
C SER A 100 -6.48 -24.71 9.34
N GLY A 101 -6.98 -23.83 8.48
CA GLY A 101 -8.26 -23.15 8.66
C GLY A 101 -8.56 -22.19 7.51
N VAL A 102 -9.80 -21.68 7.44
CA VAL A 102 -10.21 -20.79 6.35
C VAL A 102 -9.50 -19.44 6.45
N HIS A 103 -8.66 -19.13 5.47
CA HIS A 103 -7.98 -17.84 5.33
C HIS A 103 -7.48 -17.62 3.90
N LEU A 104 -7.16 -16.38 3.57
CA LEU A 104 -6.31 -16.02 2.44
C LEU A 104 -4.86 -15.94 2.92
N HIS A 105 -3.96 -16.69 2.29
CA HIS A 105 -2.52 -16.41 2.36
C HIS A 105 -2.13 -15.52 1.18
N PHE A 106 -1.66 -14.31 1.49
CA PHE A 106 -1.34 -13.27 0.51
C PHE A 106 0.15 -12.92 0.56
N GLU A 107 0.82 -13.04 -0.59
CA GLU A 107 2.23 -12.66 -0.72
C GLU A 107 2.41 -11.52 -1.72
N ILE A 108 3.43 -10.70 -1.49
CA ILE A 108 3.94 -9.73 -2.46
C ILE A 108 5.40 -10.10 -2.77
N HIS A 109 5.76 -10.06 -4.05
CA HIS A 109 7.12 -10.25 -4.53
C HIS A 109 7.57 -8.99 -5.29
N ASN A 110 8.78 -8.49 -5.02
CA ASN A 110 9.34 -7.30 -5.68
C ASN A 110 9.70 -7.52 -7.16
N GLN A 111 9.66 -8.78 -7.60
CA GLN A 111 9.87 -9.27 -8.95
C GLN A 111 8.98 -10.52 -9.15
N GLN A 112 9.33 -11.36 -10.12
CA GLN A 112 8.69 -12.66 -10.31
C GLN A 112 8.84 -13.55 -9.06
N TRP A 113 7.78 -14.27 -8.72
CA TRP A 113 7.79 -15.32 -7.73
C TRP A 113 8.78 -16.43 -8.13
N THR A 114 9.53 -16.92 -7.15
CA THR A 114 10.43 -18.06 -7.29
C THR A 114 10.07 -19.16 -6.32
N TYR A 115 10.45 -20.41 -6.61
CA TYR A 115 10.19 -21.54 -5.70
C TYR A 115 10.82 -21.32 -4.31
N GLY A 116 11.97 -20.65 -4.26
CA GLY A 116 12.64 -20.25 -3.01
C GLY A 116 12.03 -19.03 -2.32
N LYS A 117 11.06 -18.35 -2.95
CA LYS A 117 10.43 -17.10 -2.47
C LYS A 117 11.43 -15.99 -2.12
N GLU A 118 12.53 -15.94 -2.86
CA GLU A 118 13.66 -15.02 -2.62
C GLU A 118 13.27 -13.55 -2.78
N ASN A 119 12.23 -13.30 -3.57
CA ASN A 119 11.70 -11.98 -3.89
C ASN A 119 10.56 -11.55 -2.97
N ALA A 120 10.18 -12.37 -1.98
CA ALA A 120 9.09 -12.06 -1.08
C ALA A 120 9.42 -10.85 -0.21
N ILE A 121 8.47 -9.94 -0.09
CA ILE A 121 8.57 -8.73 0.72
C ILE A 121 7.35 -8.63 1.63
N ASN A 122 7.47 -7.88 2.72
CA ASN A 122 6.36 -7.68 3.66
C ASN A 122 5.16 -7.03 2.94
N PRO A 123 3.98 -7.70 2.85
CA PRO A 123 2.83 -7.15 2.16
C PRO A 123 2.33 -5.80 2.69
N LEU A 124 2.56 -5.54 3.97
CA LEU A 124 2.13 -4.32 4.65
C LEU A 124 2.82 -3.05 4.09
N ILE A 125 3.96 -3.19 3.40
CA ILE A 125 4.60 -2.04 2.75
C ILE A 125 3.75 -1.45 1.60
N ALA A 126 2.86 -2.27 1.01
CA ALA A 126 1.99 -1.87 -0.09
C ALA A 126 0.53 -1.72 0.33
N LEU A 127 0.08 -2.50 1.32
CA LEU A 127 -1.30 -2.48 1.83
C LEU A 127 -1.52 -1.48 2.99
N GLY A 128 -0.44 -0.98 3.58
CA GLY A 128 -0.46 -0.19 4.81
C GLY A 128 -0.19 -1.03 6.06
N GLU A 129 0.10 -0.36 7.18
CA GLU A 129 0.33 -1.02 8.48
C GLU A 129 -0.93 -1.79 8.92
N ALA A 130 -0.75 -3.07 9.27
CA ALA A 130 -1.78 -3.86 9.92
C ALA A 130 -1.20 -4.79 10.97
N GLU A 131 -1.90 -4.90 12.11
CA GLU A 131 -1.52 -5.80 13.20
C GLU A 131 -2.34 -7.08 13.20
N VAL A 132 -1.81 -8.14 13.82
CA VAL A 132 -2.60 -9.34 14.08
C VAL A 132 -3.81 -8.98 14.94
N GLY A 133 -5.00 -9.39 14.51
CA GLY A 133 -6.28 -9.04 15.12
C GLY A 133 -6.99 -7.86 14.45
N GLN A 134 -6.35 -7.17 13.50
CA GLN A 134 -6.97 -6.05 12.78
C GLN A 134 -7.94 -6.53 11.70
N THR A 135 -9.14 -5.94 11.69
CA THR A 135 -10.10 -6.10 10.59
C THR A 135 -9.70 -5.26 9.38
N VAL A 136 -9.76 -5.87 8.19
CA VAL A 136 -9.45 -5.26 6.91
C VAL A 136 -10.63 -5.41 5.95
N THR A 137 -10.81 -4.45 5.05
CA THR A 137 -11.90 -4.42 4.08
C THR A 137 -11.35 -4.31 2.67
N ALA A 138 -11.78 -5.19 1.78
CA ALA A 138 -11.42 -5.13 0.37
C ALA A 138 -12.21 -4.09 -0.41
N LEU A 139 -11.62 -3.62 -1.51
CA LEU A 139 -12.31 -2.75 -2.47
C LEU A 139 -12.81 -3.60 -3.63
N GLU A 140 -14.13 -3.73 -3.75
CA GLU A 140 -14.78 -4.35 -4.91
C GLU A 140 -14.89 -3.35 -6.07
N ARG A 141 -14.58 -3.81 -7.29
CA ARG A 141 -14.89 -3.03 -8.50
C ARG A 141 -16.37 -3.24 -8.87
N PRO A 142 -17.20 -2.17 -8.98
CA PRO A 142 -18.60 -2.33 -9.36
C PRO A 142 -18.73 -2.91 -10.77
N ALA A 143 -19.58 -3.93 -10.95
CA ALA A 143 -19.85 -4.55 -12.25
C ALA A 143 -20.33 -3.57 -13.35
N ALA A 144 -20.86 -2.40 -12.96
CA ALA A 144 -21.26 -1.34 -13.88
C ALA A 144 -20.08 -0.71 -14.67
N VAL A 145 -18.84 -0.85 -14.18
CA VAL A 145 -17.65 -0.32 -14.86
C VAL A 145 -17.28 -1.17 -16.08
N ASP A 146 -17.51 -2.48 -16.03
CA ASP A 146 -17.27 -3.37 -17.17
C ASP A 146 -18.22 -3.04 -18.34
N SER A 147 -19.48 -2.69 -18.05
CA SER A 147 -20.45 -2.30 -19.07
C SER A 147 -20.11 -0.93 -19.68
N LEU A 148 -19.66 0.03 -18.87
CA LEU A 148 -19.23 1.35 -19.36
C LEU A 148 -17.93 1.29 -20.16
N GLU A 149 -16.93 0.50 -19.75
CA GLU A 149 -15.71 0.30 -20.55
C GLU A 149 -15.98 -0.43 -21.87
N THR A 150 -16.86 -1.43 -21.85
CA THR A 150 -17.27 -2.16 -23.06
C THR A 150 -18.01 -1.23 -24.01
N ILE A 151 -18.93 -0.41 -23.50
CA ILE A 151 -19.63 0.63 -24.28
C ILE A 151 -18.66 1.71 -24.76
N ALA A 152 -17.69 2.13 -23.97
CA ALA A 152 -16.69 3.12 -24.37
C ALA A 152 -15.75 2.58 -25.45
N LYS A 153 -15.29 1.33 -25.35
CA LYS A 153 -14.47 0.66 -26.38
C LYS A 153 -15.24 0.42 -27.68
N LEU A 154 -16.53 0.11 -27.61
CA LEU A 154 -17.42 0.03 -28.77
C LEU A 154 -17.69 1.40 -29.41
N ARG A 155 -17.72 2.48 -28.62
CA ARG A 155 -17.93 3.85 -29.11
C ARG A 155 -16.66 4.51 -29.64
N MET A 156 -15.47 4.03 -29.27
CA MET A 156 -14.19 4.57 -29.74
C MET A 156 -13.76 4.06 -31.11
N THR A 157 -14.50 3.14 -31.73
CA THR A 157 -14.26 2.70 -33.11
C THR A 157 -15.03 3.51 -34.16
N ASP A 158 -15.92 4.42 -33.76
CA ASP A 158 -16.68 5.27 -34.66
C ASP A 158 -16.38 6.77 -34.37
N ASP A 159 -15.65 7.39 -35.30
CA ASP A 159 -15.48 8.83 -35.59
C ASP A 159 -15.80 9.90 -34.52
N TYR A 160 -14.82 10.76 -34.17
CA TYR A 160 -14.85 12.21 -34.47
C TYR A 160 -13.57 12.98 -34.04
N HIS A 161 -13.06 13.81 -34.94
CA HIS A 161 -12.01 14.84 -34.76
C HIS A 161 -12.63 16.16 -34.26
N ILE A 162 -12.10 16.79 -33.19
CA ILE A 162 -12.13 18.26 -33.00
C ILE A 162 -10.87 18.75 -32.26
N GLU A 163 -10.33 19.86 -32.75
CA GLU A 163 -9.13 20.60 -32.32
C GLU A 163 -9.16 21.20 -30.90
N HIS A 164 -7.96 21.55 -30.40
CA HIS A 164 -7.66 22.18 -29.10
C HIS A 164 -8.15 23.64 -28.96
N PRO A 165 -8.19 24.17 -27.72
CA PRO A 165 -7.19 25.18 -27.37
C PRO A 165 -6.60 25.04 -25.94
N GLN A 166 -5.40 25.62 -25.79
CA GLN A 166 -4.54 25.58 -24.60
C GLN A 166 -5.01 26.47 -23.44
N SER A 167 -4.73 26.06 -22.20
CA SER A 167 -4.48 26.99 -21.08
C SER A 167 -3.58 26.35 -20.01
N GLY A 168 -2.43 26.98 -19.73
CA GLY A 168 -1.51 26.58 -18.67
C GLY A 168 -1.99 26.99 -17.29
N PHE A 169 -1.58 26.22 -16.27
CA PHE A 169 -1.54 26.67 -14.89
C PHE A 169 -0.23 26.26 -14.20
N ALA A 170 0.27 27.23 -13.43
CA ALA A 170 1.55 27.38 -12.77
C ALA A 170 2.11 26.18 -11.97
N LYS A 171 3.45 26.09 -11.96
CA LYS A 171 4.26 25.39 -10.96
C LYS A 171 3.90 25.87 -9.55
N ALA A 172 3.52 24.98 -8.65
CA ALA A 172 3.33 25.29 -7.24
C ALA A 172 4.68 25.51 -6.54
N ILE A 173 4.80 26.62 -5.81
CA ILE A 173 5.95 26.98 -4.97
C ILE A 173 5.76 26.31 -3.59
N PRO A 174 6.79 25.71 -2.97
CA PRO A 174 6.70 25.16 -1.62
C PRO A 174 6.49 26.27 -0.56
N PRO A 175 5.64 26.06 0.46
CA PRO A 175 5.39 27.05 1.51
C PRO A 175 6.52 27.15 2.55
N ALA A 176 6.52 28.26 3.31
CA ALA A 176 7.58 28.69 4.21
C ALA A 176 7.43 28.19 5.68
N LYS A 177 8.50 28.41 6.44
CA LYS A 177 8.95 27.72 7.67
C LYS A 177 8.16 28.07 8.94
N GLY A 178 7.73 27.05 9.71
CA GLY A 178 7.14 27.23 11.05
C GLY A 178 5.71 27.80 11.06
N GLU A 179 5.10 27.95 9.89
CA GLU A 179 3.75 28.45 9.73
C GLU A 179 2.74 27.32 9.88
N GLN A 180 1.66 27.58 10.62
CA GLN A 180 0.48 26.73 10.63
C GLN A 180 -0.26 26.91 9.31
N MET A 181 -0.49 25.81 8.61
CA MET A 181 -1.21 25.82 7.34
C MET A 181 -2.47 24.99 7.45
N ILE A 182 -3.55 25.42 6.79
CA ILE A 182 -4.76 24.61 6.70
C ILE A 182 -4.67 23.75 5.44
N HIS A 183 -4.76 22.44 5.62
CA HIS A 183 -4.85 21.47 4.55
C HIS A 183 -6.25 20.85 4.51
N THR A 184 -6.93 20.98 3.38
CA THR A 184 -8.18 20.25 3.13
C THR A 184 -7.86 18.88 2.57
N VAL A 185 -8.25 17.84 3.30
CA VAL A 185 -8.02 16.43 2.97
C VAL A 185 -8.73 16.12 1.66
N LYS A 186 -7.99 15.66 0.66
CA LYS A 186 -8.54 15.19 -0.61
C LYS A 186 -8.88 13.71 -0.51
N LYS A 187 -9.76 13.26 -1.41
CA LYS A 187 -10.13 11.85 -1.51
C LYS A 187 -8.88 10.98 -1.70
N GLY A 188 -8.62 10.12 -0.72
CA GLY A 188 -7.45 9.22 -0.71
C GLY A 188 -6.20 9.77 -0.03
N GLU A 189 -6.19 11.00 0.47
CA GLU A 189 -5.12 11.48 1.35
C GLU A 189 -5.27 10.86 2.75
N THR A 190 -4.18 10.32 3.28
CA THR A 190 -4.06 9.86 4.67
C THR A 190 -3.24 10.84 5.49
N LEU A 191 -3.38 10.81 6.83
CA LEU A 191 -2.54 11.60 7.73
C LEU A 191 -1.04 11.39 7.43
N TRP A 192 -0.67 10.16 7.06
CA TRP A 192 0.68 9.80 6.62
C TRP A 192 1.11 10.53 5.34
N SER A 193 0.27 10.50 4.29
CA SER A 193 0.59 11.18 3.02
C SER A 193 0.67 12.70 3.19
N ILE A 194 -0.13 13.25 4.09
CA ILE A 194 -0.16 14.66 4.44
C ILE A 194 1.09 15.00 5.25
N ALA A 195 1.45 14.17 6.24
CA ALA A 195 2.66 14.32 7.04
C ALA A 195 3.92 14.36 6.16
N GLN A 196 4.06 13.40 5.25
CA GLN A 196 5.17 13.33 4.29
C GLN A 196 5.19 14.56 3.36
N LYS A 197 4.03 14.94 2.82
CA LYS A 197 3.88 16.11 1.94
C LYS A 197 4.31 17.41 2.61
N TYR A 198 4.01 17.57 3.89
CA TYR A 198 4.30 18.78 4.65
C TYR A 198 5.57 18.67 5.52
N LYS A 199 6.36 17.60 5.35
CA LYS A 199 7.58 17.34 6.14
C LYS A 199 7.33 17.48 7.64
N THR A 200 6.28 16.81 8.11
CA THR A 200 5.93 16.72 9.53
C THR A 200 5.63 15.26 9.87
N SER A 201 5.24 14.97 11.11
CA SER A 201 4.80 13.64 11.52
C SER A 201 3.29 13.59 11.67
N VAL A 202 2.72 12.37 11.62
CA VAL A 202 1.30 12.17 11.96
C VAL A 202 1.02 12.66 13.38
N GLU A 203 1.93 12.41 14.32
CA GLU A 203 1.84 12.85 15.72
C GLU A 203 1.71 14.38 15.84
N GLU A 204 2.49 15.14 15.06
CA GLU A 204 2.43 16.61 15.07
C GLU A 204 1.15 17.14 14.41
N ILE A 205 0.60 16.42 13.43
CA ILE A 205 -0.71 16.77 12.85
C ILE A 205 -1.82 16.47 13.86
N THR A 206 -1.80 15.33 14.54
CA THR A 206 -2.83 14.95 15.50
C THR A 206 -2.80 15.83 16.76
N SER A 207 -1.61 16.21 17.23
CA SER A 207 -1.46 17.04 18.44
C SER A 207 -2.03 18.45 18.28
N VAL A 208 -1.97 19.02 17.07
CA VAL A 208 -2.44 20.39 16.79
C VAL A 208 -3.94 20.45 16.51
N ASN A 209 -4.56 19.36 16.05
CA ASN A 209 -5.97 19.36 15.66
C ASN A 209 -6.93 18.86 16.76
N GLU A 210 -6.41 18.49 17.94
CA GLU A 210 -7.20 17.91 19.04
C GLU A 210 -8.12 16.75 18.58
N THR A 211 -7.77 16.09 17.48
CA THR A 211 -8.57 15.03 16.87
C THR A 211 -8.21 13.70 17.50
N ASN A 212 -9.18 13.08 18.16
CA ASN A 212 -9.10 11.69 18.57
C ASN A 212 -9.28 10.81 17.31
N HIS A 213 -8.19 10.16 16.88
CA HIS A 213 -8.12 8.98 16.01
C HIS A 213 -8.00 9.15 14.49
N HIS A 214 -7.28 8.15 13.93
CA HIS A 214 -6.66 7.97 12.62
C HIS A 214 -7.56 8.03 11.36
N ASN A 215 -8.78 8.54 11.47
CA ASN A 215 -9.76 8.57 10.38
C ASN A 215 -9.99 10.01 9.92
N ILE A 216 -9.26 10.43 8.89
CA ILE A 216 -9.55 11.65 8.16
C ILE A 216 -10.39 11.33 6.92
N SER A 217 -11.37 12.17 6.64
CA SER A 217 -12.28 12.04 5.50
C SER A 217 -12.01 13.14 4.47
N ALA A 218 -12.33 12.85 3.21
CA ALA A 218 -12.24 13.85 2.16
C ALA A 218 -13.15 15.05 2.49
N GLY A 219 -12.57 16.25 2.53
CA GLY A 219 -13.25 17.48 2.93
C GLY A 219 -12.89 17.97 4.33
N ASP A 220 -12.27 17.13 5.17
CA ASP A 220 -11.80 17.54 6.50
C ASP A 220 -10.70 18.59 6.38
N THR A 221 -10.67 19.54 7.31
CA THR A 221 -9.61 20.55 7.39
C THR A 221 -8.67 20.24 8.54
N LEU A 222 -7.39 20.08 8.23
CA LEU A 222 -6.33 19.84 9.21
C LEU A 222 -5.42 21.05 9.29
N VAL A 223 -5.11 21.49 10.50
CA VAL A 223 -4.04 22.42 10.80
C VAL A 223 -2.72 21.63 10.79
N ILE A 224 -1.87 21.93 9.84
CA ILE A 224 -0.56 21.30 9.68
C ILE A 224 0.51 22.24 10.20
N LYS A 225 1.30 21.75 11.15
CA LYS A 225 2.50 22.43 11.62
C LYS A 225 3.72 21.72 11.05
N THR A 226 4.53 22.45 10.29
CA THR A 226 5.80 21.93 9.75
C THR A 226 6.85 21.90 10.85
N VAL A 227 7.72 20.90 10.85
CA VAL A 227 8.86 20.86 11.78
C VAL A 227 9.96 21.85 11.33
N PRO A 228 10.81 22.35 12.25
CA PRO A 228 11.92 23.23 11.89
C PRO A 228 12.92 22.56 10.92
N ASP A 229 13.64 23.33 10.10
CA ASP A 229 14.69 22.80 9.19
C ASP A 229 15.92 22.17 9.91
N THR A 230 15.94 22.25 11.24
CA THR A 230 16.87 21.51 12.09
C THR A 230 16.41 20.08 12.32
N ASN A 231 15.23 19.71 11.83
CA ASN A 231 14.62 18.41 12.02
C ASN A 231 14.41 17.72 10.67
N TYR A 232 14.51 16.39 10.68
CA TYR A 232 14.30 15.52 9.54
C TYR A 232 13.25 14.46 9.90
N VAL A 233 12.28 14.25 9.02
CA VAL A 233 11.27 13.19 9.17
C VAL A 233 11.75 11.95 8.43
N VAL A 234 12.03 10.87 9.16
CA VAL A 234 12.51 9.61 8.61
C VAL A 234 11.52 9.12 7.55
N SER A 235 11.99 8.92 6.33
CA SER A 235 11.20 8.35 5.24
C SER A 235 11.37 6.82 5.20
N ALA A 236 10.44 6.13 4.55
CA ALA A 236 10.58 4.70 4.33
C ALA A 236 11.87 4.41 3.52
N GLY A 237 12.70 3.49 4.04
CA GLY A 237 13.99 3.13 3.44
C GLY A 237 15.17 4.03 3.82
N ASP A 238 14.95 5.05 4.66
CA ASP A 238 16.07 5.79 5.22
C ASP A 238 16.85 4.93 6.22
N THR A 239 18.16 5.16 6.23
CA THR A 239 19.10 4.68 7.24
C THR A 239 19.72 5.90 7.93
N LEU A 240 20.26 5.74 9.14
CA LEU A 240 21.01 6.84 9.77
C LEU A 240 22.14 7.35 8.86
N HIS A 241 22.76 6.47 8.08
CA HIS A 241 23.80 6.84 7.12
C HIS A 241 23.26 7.71 5.99
N SER A 242 22.17 7.30 5.33
CA SER A 242 21.57 8.08 4.24
C SER A 242 21.02 9.42 4.72
N ILE A 243 20.55 9.50 5.97
CA ILE A 243 20.10 10.76 6.57
C ILE A 243 21.30 11.66 6.87
N ALA A 244 22.35 11.13 7.51
CA ALA A 244 23.56 11.88 7.82
C ALA A 244 24.16 12.54 6.57
N GLU A 245 24.23 11.79 5.47
CA GLU A 245 24.68 12.30 4.17
C GLU A 245 23.76 13.41 3.63
N LYS A 246 22.45 13.19 3.63
CA LYS A 246 21.45 14.17 3.16
C LYS A 246 21.46 15.47 3.97
N THR A 247 21.69 15.38 5.28
CA THR A 247 21.62 16.53 6.19
C THR A 247 22.98 17.11 6.55
N ASN A 248 24.05 16.62 5.90
CA ASN A 248 25.43 17.07 6.06
C ASN A 248 25.89 17.07 7.54
N THR A 249 25.70 15.92 8.19
CA THR A 249 26.14 15.61 9.57
C THR A 249 26.71 14.19 9.59
N THR A 250 27.06 13.65 10.76
CA THR A 250 27.51 12.27 10.92
C THR A 250 26.46 11.39 11.61
N VAL A 251 26.56 10.07 11.42
CA VAL A 251 25.72 9.11 12.13
C VAL A 251 25.87 9.27 13.65
N GLN A 252 27.10 9.51 14.13
CA GLN A 252 27.36 9.69 15.55
C GLN A 252 26.70 10.97 16.10
N GLU A 253 26.86 12.09 15.41
CA GLU A 253 26.20 13.36 15.79
C GLU A 253 24.66 13.23 15.77
N LEU A 254 24.08 12.56 14.76
CA LEU A 254 22.64 12.28 14.73
C LEU A 254 22.19 11.46 15.94
N LYS A 255 22.97 10.43 16.32
CA LYS A 255 22.63 9.60 17.48
C LYS A 255 22.75 10.39 18.78
N ASP A 256 23.78 11.21 18.91
CA ASP A 256 24.02 12.01 20.12
C ASP A 256 22.93 13.08 20.30
N LEU A 257 22.57 13.79 19.22
CA LEU A 257 21.50 14.81 19.21
C LEU A 257 20.12 14.25 19.54
N ASN A 258 19.87 12.99 19.20
CA ASN A 258 18.57 12.32 19.36
C ASN A 258 18.55 11.26 20.46
N HIS A 259 19.62 11.15 21.23
CA HIS A 259 19.79 10.14 22.28
C HIS A 259 19.52 8.70 21.81
N LEU A 260 19.91 8.38 20.57
CA LEU A 260 19.69 7.07 19.97
C LEU A 260 20.71 6.05 20.49
N ILE A 261 20.21 4.98 21.10
CA ILE A 261 21.03 3.87 21.60
C ILE A 261 21.42 2.86 20.52
N SER A 262 20.76 2.89 19.35
CA SER A 262 20.97 1.96 18.25
C SER A 262 20.85 2.66 16.89
N ASP A 263 21.13 1.92 15.82
CA ASP A 263 20.98 2.43 14.45
C ASP A 263 19.57 2.24 13.88
N VAL A 264 18.67 1.68 14.69
CA VAL A 264 17.28 1.46 14.33
C VAL A 264 16.54 2.79 14.37
N ILE A 265 16.01 3.18 13.21
CA ILE A 265 15.12 4.31 13.03
C ILE A 265 13.84 3.86 12.36
N GLN A 266 12.72 4.52 12.65
CA GLN A 266 11.41 4.17 12.14
C GLN A 266 10.89 5.25 11.19
N PRO A 267 10.21 4.88 10.09
CA PRO A 267 9.51 5.87 9.27
C PRO A 267 8.60 6.77 10.10
N GLN A 268 8.59 8.07 9.78
CA GLN A 268 7.92 9.18 10.48
C GLN A 268 8.52 9.58 11.83
N GLN A 269 9.54 8.90 12.32
CA GLN A 269 10.35 9.40 13.43
C GLN A 269 10.95 10.76 13.04
N ILE A 270 10.88 11.73 13.95
CA ILE A 270 11.53 13.02 13.76
C ILE A 270 12.91 12.96 14.41
N LEU A 271 13.94 13.30 13.65
CA LEU A 271 15.32 13.41 14.11
C LEU A 271 15.77 14.88 14.09
N ILE A 272 16.45 15.33 15.12
CA ILE A 272 17.21 16.59 15.17
C ILE A 272 18.54 16.39 14.42
N THR A 273 18.83 17.23 13.45
CA THR A 273 19.97 17.06 12.53
C THR A 273 21.01 18.16 12.61
N ARG A 274 20.78 19.21 13.43
CA ARG A 274 21.71 20.31 13.72
C ARG A 274 21.15 21.25 14.78
#